data_AF-A0AAU5DTN9-F1
#
_entry.id   AF-A0AAU5DTN9-F1
#
_cell.length_a   1.000
_cell.length_b   1.000
_cell.length_c   1.000
_cell.angle_alpha   90.00
_cell.angle_beta   90.00
_cell.angle_gamma   90.00
#
_symmetry.space_group_name_H-M   'P 1'
#
loop_
_entity.id
_entity.type
_entity.pdbx_description
1 polymer ?
#
loop_
_entity_poly.entity_id
_entity_poly.type
_entity_poly.pdbx_seq_one_letter_code
_entity_poly.pdbx_strand_id
1 'polypeptide(L)'
;MSIPQSDDELWQAFIEAKREMHRRQADFYQKAYDRPGLLKAALTAGAGPWQQGGALDFLAALPDDVPALLGDLVGLSLSHGWALAARQAIDCIPHDDLVSLIEPLILERLGSADDDEYRCLAELLAHIEAWELLGQLVRRALDTDNPATHEVAEDFTQSYGPMWLSKPNL
;
A
#
# COMPACT_ATOMS: atom_id res chain seq x y z
N MET A 1 44.17 -11.20 13.65
CA MET A 1 43.30 -10.18 14.29
C MET A 1 42.94 -9.19 13.19
N SER A 2 41.67 -9.11 12.78
CA SER A 2 41.23 -8.08 11.83
C SER A 2 41.08 -6.76 12.57
N ILE A 3 41.64 -5.69 12.01
CA ILE A 3 41.44 -4.33 12.51
C ILE A 3 39.93 -4.03 12.36
N PRO A 4 39.24 -3.54 13.39
CA PRO A 4 37.84 -3.16 13.27
C PRO A 4 37.70 -2.05 12.20
N GLN A 5 36.71 -2.21 11.33
CA GLN A 5 36.42 -1.21 10.30
C GLN A 5 36.07 0.13 10.96
N SER A 6 36.58 1.21 10.38
CA SER A 6 36.19 2.57 10.75
C SER A 6 34.75 2.86 10.33
N ASP A 7 34.11 3.83 10.99
CA ASP A 7 32.75 4.27 10.65
C ASP A 7 32.66 4.76 9.19
N ASP A 8 33.71 5.41 8.68
CA ASP A 8 33.80 5.84 7.28
C ASP A 8 33.80 4.64 6.33
N GLU A 9 34.53 3.56 6.65
CA GLU A 9 34.54 2.34 5.84
C GLU A 9 33.17 1.65 5.84
N LEU A 10 32.50 1.59 6.99
CA LEU A 10 31.15 1.05 7.11
C LEU A 10 30.14 1.86 6.28
N TRP A 11 30.23 3.19 6.33
CA TRP A 11 29.37 4.08 5.54
C TRP A 11 29.61 3.94 4.04
N GLN A 12 30.87 3.88 3.60
CA GLN A 12 31.18 3.67 2.17
C GLN A 12 30.69 2.31 1.68
N ALA A 13 30.85 1.24 2.48
CA ALA A 13 30.33 -0.08 2.13
C ALA A 13 28.79 -0.07 1.98
N PHE A 14 28.08 0.65 2.85
CA PHE A 14 26.63 0.84 2.75
C PHE A 14 26.22 1.56 1.45
N ILE A 15 26.91 2.65 1.10
CA ILE A 15 26.63 3.39 -0.15
C ILE A 15 26.89 2.53 -1.38
N GLU A 16 27.96 1.73 -1.39
CA GLU A 16 28.26 0.85 -2.51
C GLU A 16 27.22 -0.28 -2.65
N ALA A 17 26.78 -0.87 -1.53
CA ALA A 17 25.68 -1.84 -1.54
C ALA A 17 24.38 -1.22 -2.10
N LYS A 18 24.06 0.02 -1.74
CA LYS A 18 22.89 0.73 -2.27
C LYS A 18 22.99 1.01 -3.77
N ARG A 19 24.18 1.37 -4.26
CA ARG A 19 24.43 1.56 -5.71
C ARG A 19 24.25 0.26 -6.48
N GLU A 20 24.81 -0.83 -5.98
CA GLU A 20 24.65 -2.15 -6.59
C GLU A 20 23.18 -2.58 -6.59
N MET A 21 22.45 -2.35 -5.49
CA MET A 21 21.01 -2.60 -5.41
C MET A 21 20.24 -1.85 -6.51
N HIS A 22 20.45 -0.53 -6.64
CA HIS A 22 19.78 0.26 -7.69
C HIS A 22 20.12 -0.23 -9.10
N ARG A 23 21.38 -0.63 -9.33
CA ARG A 23 21.80 -1.20 -10.61
C ARG A 23 21.06 -2.51 -10.92
N ARG A 24 20.91 -3.39 -9.92
CA ARG A 24 20.16 -4.64 -10.07
C ARG A 24 18.67 -4.42 -10.26
N GLN A 25 18.09 -3.44 -9.57
CA GLN A 25 16.70 -3.03 -9.80
C GLN A 25 16.49 -2.56 -11.23
N ALA A 26 17.37 -1.70 -11.75
CA ALA A 26 17.31 -1.25 -13.15
C ALA A 26 17.48 -2.41 -14.15
N ASP A 27 18.43 -3.33 -13.89
CA ASP A 27 18.60 -4.53 -14.71
C ASP A 27 17.34 -5.40 -14.71
N PHE A 28 16.73 -5.64 -13.55
CA PHE A 28 15.49 -6.41 -13.41
C PHE A 28 14.33 -5.71 -14.15
N TYR A 29 14.15 -4.41 -13.94
CA TYR A 29 13.15 -3.61 -14.63
C TYR A 29 13.29 -3.70 -16.17
N GLN A 30 14.51 -3.58 -16.70
CA GLN A 30 14.72 -3.55 -18.15
C GLN A 30 14.73 -4.92 -18.82
N LYS A 31 15.12 -5.99 -18.10
CA LYS A 31 15.45 -7.29 -18.70
C LYS A 31 14.54 -8.43 -18.28
N ALA A 32 13.72 -8.28 -17.23
CA ALA A 32 12.79 -9.33 -16.83
C ALA A 32 11.74 -9.56 -17.93
N TYR A 33 11.55 -10.82 -18.30
CA TYR A 33 10.59 -11.22 -19.34
C TYR A 33 9.14 -11.12 -18.87
N ASP A 34 8.86 -11.58 -17.64
CA ASP A 34 7.55 -11.53 -16.99
C ASP A 34 7.69 -10.89 -15.61
N ARG A 35 7.90 -9.57 -15.61
CA ARG A 35 8.10 -8.80 -14.38
C ARG A 35 6.84 -8.80 -13.48
N PRO A 36 5.61 -8.56 -14.00
CA PRO A 36 4.41 -8.62 -13.17
C PRO A 36 4.15 -10.01 -12.58
N GLY A 37 4.37 -11.10 -13.34
CA GLY A 37 4.19 -12.46 -12.82
C GLY A 37 5.17 -12.80 -11.69
N LEU A 38 6.43 -12.38 -11.81
CA LEU A 38 7.44 -12.56 -10.75
C LEU A 38 7.11 -11.74 -9.50
N LEU A 39 6.70 -10.48 -9.67
CA LEU A 39 6.30 -9.62 -8.55
C LEU A 39 5.06 -10.17 -7.84
N LYS A 40 4.04 -10.60 -8.59
CA LYS A 40 2.85 -11.25 -8.03
C LYS A 40 3.21 -12.46 -7.18
N ALA A 41 4.10 -13.33 -7.66
CA ALA A 41 4.56 -14.49 -6.91
C ALA A 41 5.30 -14.08 -5.62
N ALA A 42 6.16 -13.05 -5.69
CA ALA A 42 6.93 -12.54 -4.56
C ALA A 42 6.05 -11.87 -3.47
N LEU A 43 4.89 -11.31 -3.85
CA LEU A 43 3.94 -10.71 -2.90
C LEU A 43 3.15 -11.75 -2.08
N THR A 44 3.13 -13.02 -2.48
CA THR A 44 2.42 -14.08 -1.73
C THR A 44 3.10 -14.39 -0.40
N ALA A 45 2.32 -14.71 0.63
CA ALA A 45 2.86 -15.06 1.96
C ALA A 45 3.85 -16.24 1.94
N GLY A 46 3.70 -17.16 0.98
CA GLY A 46 4.60 -18.31 0.81
C GLY A 46 6.00 -17.96 0.28
N ALA A 47 6.20 -16.78 -0.31
CA ALA A 47 7.50 -16.34 -0.82
C ALA A 47 8.46 -15.89 0.31
N GLY A 48 7.92 -15.58 1.49
CA GLY A 48 8.66 -15.14 2.67
C GLY A 48 8.93 -13.63 2.71
N PRO A 49 9.29 -13.10 3.89
CA PRO A 49 9.26 -11.66 4.14
C PRO A 49 10.26 -10.85 3.31
N TRP A 50 11.41 -11.44 2.97
CA TRP A 50 12.40 -10.79 2.11
C TRP A 50 11.91 -10.60 0.67
N GLN A 51 11.13 -11.55 0.16
CA GLN A 51 10.54 -11.44 -1.19
C GLN A 51 9.43 -10.38 -1.20
N GLN A 52 8.54 -10.41 -0.20
CA GLN A 52 7.45 -9.43 -0.10
C GLN A 52 7.99 -8.01 0.07
N GLY A 53 8.93 -7.80 1.00
CA GLY A 53 9.56 -6.49 1.21
C GLY A 53 10.30 -6.00 -0.03
N GLY A 54 11.10 -6.85 -0.67
CA GLY A 54 11.81 -6.48 -1.90
C GLY A 54 10.88 -6.15 -3.07
N ALA A 55 9.76 -6.85 -3.20
CA ALA A 55 8.75 -6.56 -4.23
C ALA A 55 8.03 -5.23 -3.96
N LEU A 56 7.66 -4.95 -2.72
CA LEU A 56 7.03 -3.69 -2.32
C LEU A 56 7.98 -2.50 -2.49
N ASP A 57 9.24 -2.63 -2.07
CA ASP A 57 10.27 -1.61 -2.28
C ASP A 57 10.51 -1.34 -3.77
N PHE A 58 10.48 -2.40 -4.60
CA PHE A 58 10.61 -2.28 -6.04
C PHE A 58 9.42 -1.53 -6.66
N LEU A 59 8.19 -1.87 -6.27
CA LEU A 59 6.97 -1.25 -6.79
C LEU A 59 6.85 0.22 -6.37
N ALA A 60 7.27 0.58 -5.16
CA ALA A 60 7.32 1.97 -4.72
C ALA A 60 8.37 2.80 -5.47
N ALA A 61 9.46 2.18 -5.93
CA ALA A 61 10.50 2.85 -6.70
C ALA A 61 10.16 2.93 -8.21
N LEU A 62 9.45 1.94 -8.75
CA LEU A 62 9.17 1.75 -10.17
C LEU A 62 7.72 1.29 -10.36
N PRO A 63 6.75 2.22 -10.46
CA PRO A 63 5.33 1.92 -10.25
C PRO A 63 4.59 1.36 -11.47
N ASP A 64 5.28 1.13 -12.59
CA ASP A 64 4.65 0.70 -13.85
C ASP A 64 3.82 -0.59 -13.74
N ASP A 65 4.20 -1.49 -12.84
CA ASP A 65 3.48 -2.75 -12.62
C ASP A 65 2.39 -2.65 -11.53
N VAL A 66 2.31 -1.54 -10.79
CA VAL A 66 1.36 -1.36 -9.68
C VAL A 66 -0.09 -1.54 -10.15
N PRO A 67 -0.55 -0.94 -11.27
CA PRO A 67 -1.93 -1.13 -11.72
C PRO A 67 -2.29 -2.60 -11.98
N ALA A 68 -1.36 -3.39 -12.52
CA ALA A 68 -1.58 -4.81 -12.80
C ALA A 68 -1.63 -5.68 -11.52
N LEU A 69 -1.07 -5.18 -10.42
CA LEU A 69 -0.96 -5.86 -9.13
C LEU A 69 -1.86 -5.23 -8.05
N LEU A 70 -2.71 -4.27 -8.42
CA LEU A 70 -3.46 -3.46 -7.47
C LEU A 70 -4.33 -4.31 -6.53
N GLY A 71 -4.97 -5.36 -7.02
CA GLY A 71 -5.76 -6.27 -6.19
C GLY A 71 -4.93 -7.00 -5.13
N ASP A 72 -3.71 -7.43 -5.47
CA ASP A 72 -2.79 -8.08 -4.52
C ASP A 72 -2.28 -7.07 -3.48
N LEU A 73 -2.00 -5.83 -3.91
CA LEU A 73 -1.56 -4.74 -3.04
C LEU A 73 -2.67 -4.28 -2.08
N VAL A 74 -3.93 -4.19 -2.55
CA VAL A 74 -5.08 -3.91 -1.68
C VAL A 74 -5.18 -5.02 -0.62
N GLY A 75 -5.04 -6.29 -0.99
CA GLY A 75 -5.00 -7.38 0.00
C GLY A 75 -3.89 -7.22 1.05
N LEU A 76 -2.66 -6.87 0.62
CA LEU A 76 -1.55 -6.63 1.54
C LEU A 76 -1.72 -5.38 2.40
N SER A 77 -2.43 -4.37 1.90
CA SER A 77 -2.74 -3.13 2.63
C SER A 77 -3.59 -3.34 3.89
N LEU A 78 -4.26 -4.50 3.96
CA LEU A 78 -5.06 -4.95 5.10
C LEU A 78 -4.27 -5.82 6.09
N SER A 79 -3.05 -6.23 5.72
CA SER A 79 -2.22 -7.07 6.58
C SER A 79 -1.40 -6.22 7.57
N HIS A 80 -1.33 -6.62 8.84
CA HIS A 80 -0.58 -5.85 9.84
C HIS A 80 0.92 -5.69 9.52
N GLY A 81 1.53 -6.67 8.83
CA GLY A 81 2.96 -6.65 8.53
C GLY A 81 3.35 -5.80 7.33
N TRP A 82 2.45 -5.67 6.33
CA TRP A 82 2.76 -5.04 5.04
C TRP A 82 1.86 -3.87 4.70
N ALA A 83 0.90 -3.51 5.57
CA ALA A 83 -0.10 -2.48 5.31
C ALA A 83 0.50 -1.19 4.75
N LEU A 84 1.45 -0.59 5.48
CA LEU A 84 2.04 0.69 5.10
C LEU A 84 2.83 0.59 3.79
N ALA A 85 3.65 -0.44 3.61
CA ALA A 85 4.45 -0.62 2.41
C ALA A 85 3.58 -0.84 1.16
N ALA A 86 2.48 -1.60 1.30
CA ALA A 86 1.50 -1.77 0.23
C ALA A 86 0.77 -0.47 -0.10
N ARG A 87 0.35 0.30 0.91
CA ARG A 87 -0.27 1.62 0.74
C ARG A 87 0.65 2.60 -0.01
N GLN A 88 1.94 2.63 0.34
CA GLN A 88 2.95 3.44 -0.35
C GLN A 88 3.14 3.03 -1.82
N ALA A 89 3.11 1.72 -2.12
CA ALA A 89 3.18 1.25 -3.49
C ALA A 89 1.91 1.65 -4.30
N ILE A 90 0.73 1.61 -3.67
CA ILE A 90 -0.54 2.04 -4.28
C ILE A 90 -0.53 3.55 -4.57
N ASP A 91 -0.04 4.35 -3.64
CA ASP A 91 0.02 5.82 -3.72
C ASP A 91 0.92 6.36 -4.84
N CYS A 92 1.70 5.48 -5.48
CA CYS A 92 2.49 5.83 -6.66
C CYS A 92 1.65 5.94 -7.95
N ILE A 93 0.39 5.48 -7.96
CA ILE A 93 -0.53 5.70 -9.08
C ILE A 93 -1.02 7.15 -9.04
N PRO A 94 -1.04 7.89 -10.16
CA PRO A 94 -1.64 9.22 -10.22
C PRO A 94 -3.07 9.23 -9.64
N HIS A 95 -3.34 10.19 -8.74
CA HIS A 95 -4.59 10.23 -7.96
C HIS A 95 -5.86 10.13 -8.82
N ASP A 96 -5.89 10.87 -9.94
CA ASP A 96 -7.01 10.89 -10.90
C ASP A 96 -7.37 9.47 -11.42
N ASP A 97 -6.37 8.63 -11.64
CA ASP A 97 -6.54 7.25 -12.11
C ASP A 97 -6.79 6.29 -10.94
N LEU A 98 -6.11 6.52 -9.80
CA LEU A 98 -6.10 5.63 -8.65
C LEU A 98 -7.50 5.39 -8.08
N VAL A 99 -8.28 6.47 -7.87
CA VAL A 99 -9.61 6.35 -7.26
C VAL A 99 -10.51 5.45 -8.11
N SER A 100 -10.50 5.65 -9.43
CA SER A 100 -11.31 4.86 -10.38
C SER A 100 -10.90 3.38 -10.42
N LEU A 101 -9.61 3.09 -10.22
CA LEU A 101 -9.09 1.72 -10.21
C LEU A 101 -9.36 1.00 -8.89
N ILE A 102 -9.30 1.72 -7.77
CA ILE A 102 -9.40 1.10 -6.43
C ILE A 102 -10.84 0.93 -5.96
N GLU A 103 -11.75 1.83 -6.34
CA GLU A 103 -13.15 1.78 -5.94
C GLU A 103 -13.81 0.40 -6.11
N PRO A 104 -13.77 -0.26 -7.29
CA PRO A 104 -14.39 -1.58 -7.44
C PRO A 104 -13.79 -2.64 -6.51
N LEU A 105 -12.48 -2.58 -6.23
CA LEU A 105 -11.79 -3.52 -5.35
C LEU A 105 -12.21 -3.33 -3.89
N ILE A 106 -12.37 -2.09 -3.46
CA ILE A 106 -12.84 -1.74 -2.11
C ILE A 106 -14.30 -2.18 -1.94
N LEU A 107 -15.16 -1.87 -2.91
CA LEU A 107 -16.58 -2.24 -2.86
C LEU A 107 -16.78 -3.75 -2.83
N GLU A 108 -15.99 -4.52 -3.59
CA GLU A 108 -15.99 -5.98 -3.53
C GLU A 108 -15.63 -6.49 -2.12
N ARG A 109 -14.59 -5.92 -1.50
CA ARG A 109 -14.12 -6.34 -0.17
C ARG A 109 -15.09 -5.99 0.95
N LEU A 110 -15.75 -4.83 0.88
CA LEU A 110 -16.75 -4.41 1.86
C LEU A 110 -17.97 -5.36 1.96
N GLY A 111 -18.17 -6.25 1.00
CA GLY A 111 -19.22 -7.28 1.05
C GLY A 111 -18.98 -8.34 2.12
N SER A 112 -17.74 -8.56 2.54
CA SER A 112 -17.35 -9.60 3.50
C SER A 112 -16.42 -9.11 4.62
N ALA A 113 -16.17 -7.80 4.70
CA ALA A 113 -15.20 -7.23 5.63
C ALA A 113 -15.60 -7.40 7.09
N ASP A 114 -14.66 -7.85 7.92
CA ASP A 114 -14.77 -7.76 9.38
C ASP A 114 -14.39 -6.37 9.91
N ASP A 115 -14.50 -6.16 11.22
CA ASP A 115 -14.22 -4.88 11.87
C ASP A 115 -12.76 -4.41 11.70
N ASP A 116 -11.80 -5.33 11.75
CA ASP A 116 -10.38 -5.03 11.53
C ASP A 116 -10.12 -4.64 10.06
N GLU A 117 -10.71 -5.37 9.11
CA GLU A 117 -10.65 -5.06 7.69
C GLU A 117 -11.31 -3.70 7.38
N TYR A 118 -12.42 -3.35 8.05
CA TYR A 118 -13.05 -2.02 7.93
C TYR A 118 -12.09 -0.91 8.31
N ARG A 119 -11.41 -1.03 9.46
CA ARG A 119 -10.41 -0.04 9.89
C ARG A 119 -9.26 0.04 8.89
N CYS A 120 -8.73 -1.10 8.45
CA CYS A 120 -7.63 -1.13 7.48
C CYS A 120 -8.00 -0.51 6.12
N LEU A 121 -9.22 -0.74 5.64
CA LEU A 121 -9.75 -0.12 4.43
C LEU A 121 -9.90 1.39 4.61
N ALA A 122 -10.42 1.85 5.75
CA ALA A 122 -10.53 3.27 6.05
C ALA A 122 -9.15 3.95 6.10
N GLU A 123 -8.15 3.32 6.71
CA GLU A 123 -6.77 3.81 6.72
C GLU A 123 -6.15 3.86 5.33
N LEU A 124 -6.40 2.86 4.47
CA LEU A 124 -5.97 2.88 3.07
C LEU A 124 -6.58 4.07 2.34
N LEU A 125 -7.90 4.26 2.43
CA LEU A 125 -8.59 5.35 1.74
C LEU A 125 -8.15 6.72 2.23
N ALA A 126 -7.87 6.86 3.53
CA ALA A 126 -7.30 8.09 4.09
C ALA A 126 -5.87 8.32 3.62
N HIS A 127 -5.06 7.27 3.50
CA HIS A 127 -3.68 7.36 3.01
C HIS A 127 -3.60 7.89 1.58
N ILE A 128 -4.46 7.39 0.69
CA ILE A 128 -4.49 7.80 -0.73
C ILE A 128 -5.42 9.00 -0.99
N GLU A 129 -5.93 9.62 0.08
CA GLU A 129 -6.83 10.77 0.00
C GLU A 129 -8.10 10.55 -0.86
N ALA A 130 -8.62 9.32 -0.86
CA ALA A 130 -9.86 8.96 -1.56
C ALA A 130 -11.08 9.37 -0.72
N TRP A 131 -11.19 10.68 -0.42
CA TRP A 131 -12.11 11.23 0.57
C TRP A 131 -13.57 10.86 0.33
N GLU A 132 -14.05 10.94 -0.92
CA GLU A 132 -15.44 10.60 -1.22
C GLU A 132 -15.75 9.14 -0.91
N LEU A 133 -14.85 8.22 -1.27
CA LEU A 133 -14.99 6.79 -1.01
C LEU A 133 -14.87 6.49 0.48
N LEU A 134 -13.99 7.18 1.20
CA LEU A 134 -13.89 7.09 2.66
C LEU A 134 -15.19 7.55 3.34
N GLY A 135 -15.77 8.66 2.88
CA GLY A 135 -17.05 9.15 3.39
C GLY A 135 -18.21 8.19 3.09
N GLN A 136 -18.16 7.42 2.00
CA GLN A 136 -19.11 6.34 1.74
C GLN A 136 -18.92 5.16 2.70
N LEU A 137 -17.66 4.73 2.92
CA LEU A 137 -17.32 3.66 3.86
C LEU A 137 -17.77 4.00 5.29
N VAL A 138 -17.49 5.22 5.74
CA VAL A 138 -17.89 5.70 7.08
C VAL A 138 -19.41 5.73 7.24
N ARG A 139 -20.16 6.24 6.25
CA ARG A 139 -21.63 6.22 6.29
C ARG A 139 -22.18 4.80 6.38
N ARG A 140 -21.63 3.88 5.58
CA ARG A 140 -21.99 2.46 5.63
C ARG A 140 -21.68 1.85 7.00
N ALA A 141 -20.54 2.17 7.59
CA ALA A 141 -20.11 1.68 8.90
C ALA A 141 -21.04 2.16 10.04
N LEU A 142 -21.51 3.42 10.00
CA LEU A 142 -22.49 3.96 10.93
C LEU A 142 -23.86 3.27 10.87
N ASP A 143 -24.23 2.73 9.70
CA ASP A 143 -25.50 2.01 9.50
C ASP A 143 -25.43 0.53 9.96
N THR A 144 -24.29 0.06 10.47
CA THR A 144 -24.12 -1.32 10.95
C THR A 144 -24.48 -1.48 12.43
N ASP A 145 -24.98 -2.66 12.81
CA ASP A 145 -25.22 -3.02 14.22
C ASP A 145 -23.94 -3.43 14.98
N ASN A 146 -22.75 -3.39 14.34
CA ASN A 146 -21.49 -3.79 14.95
C ASN A 146 -20.84 -2.60 15.68
N PRO A 147 -20.72 -2.64 17.03
CA PRO A 147 -20.13 -1.54 17.79
C PRO A 147 -18.68 -1.22 17.41
N ALA A 148 -17.88 -2.22 17.05
CA ALA A 148 -16.48 -2.02 16.66
C ALA A 148 -16.39 -1.29 15.31
N THR A 149 -17.23 -1.66 14.35
CA THR A 149 -17.34 -0.95 13.06
C THR A 149 -17.87 0.48 13.25
N HIS A 150 -18.79 0.70 14.18
CA HIS A 150 -19.29 2.04 14.52
C HIS A 150 -18.20 2.93 15.15
N GLU A 151 -17.39 2.39 16.07
CA GLU A 151 -16.24 3.09 16.66
C GLU A 151 -15.24 3.54 15.59
N VAL A 152 -14.90 2.66 14.64
CA VAL A 152 -14.08 3.04 13.47
C VAL A 152 -14.71 4.20 12.71
N ALA A 153 -16.02 4.18 12.48
CA ALA A 153 -16.69 5.26 11.76
C ALA A 153 -16.62 6.60 12.51
N GLU A 154 -16.74 6.59 13.85
CA GLU A 154 -16.59 7.77 14.71
C GLU A 154 -15.16 8.32 14.66
N ASP A 155 -14.14 7.47 14.83
CA ASP A 155 -12.72 7.83 14.78
C ASP A 155 -12.37 8.58 13.48
N PHE A 156 -12.80 8.03 12.35
CA PHE A 156 -12.54 8.59 11.05
C PHE A 156 -13.37 9.84 10.79
N THR A 157 -14.64 9.88 11.25
CA THR A 157 -15.47 11.11 11.17
C THR A 157 -14.81 12.26 11.92
N GLN A 158 -14.27 12.01 13.11
CA GLN A 158 -13.58 13.03 13.90
C GLN A 158 -12.29 13.50 13.22
N SER A 159 -11.51 12.57 12.66
CA SER A 159 -10.19 12.86 12.09
C SER A 159 -10.25 13.48 10.70
N TYR A 160 -11.19 13.04 9.86
CA TYR A 160 -11.20 13.31 8.42
C TYR A 160 -12.56 13.80 7.89
N GLY A 161 -13.60 13.86 8.71
CA GLY A 161 -14.94 14.35 8.34
C GLY A 161 -14.96 15.61 7.47
N PRO A 162 -14.18 16.66 7.79
CA PRO A 162 -14.12 17.86 6.97
C PRO A 162 -13.67 17.62 5.51
N MET A 163 -12.85 16.60 5.25
CA MET A 163 -12.25 16.34 3.93
C MET A 163 -13.26 15.79 2.92
N TRP A 164 -14.23 14.98 3.37
CA TRP A 164 -15.26 14.41 2.48
C TRP A 164 -16.62 15.11 2.57
N LEU A 165 -16.81 16.00 3.54
CA LEU A 165 -17.99 16.87 3.63
C LEU A 165 -17.82 18.17 2.84
N SER A 166 -16.57 18.57 2.60
CA SER A 166 -16.26 19.71 1.73
C SER A 166 -16.41 19.27 0.28
N LYS A 167 -17.51 19.62 -0.38
CA LYS A 167 -17.59 19.51 -1.85
C LYS A 167 -16.38 20.23 -2.46
N PRO A 168 -15.71 19.67 -3.49
CA PRO A 168 -14.92 20.50 -4.38
C PRO A 168 -15.89 21.51 -5.01
N ASN A 169 -15.66 22.80 -4.77
CA ASN A 169 -16.20 23.81 -5.65
C ASN A 169 -15.45 23.69 -6.98
N LEU A 170 -15.96 22.86 -7.89
CA LEU A 170 -15.64 22.88 -9.32
C LEU A 170 -16.93 23.02 -10.12
#